data_AF-A0A1D2UXR6-F1
#
_entry.id   AF-A0A1D2UXR6-F1
#
_cell.length_a   1.000
_cell.length_b   1.000
_cell.length_c   1.000
_cell.angle_alpha   90.00
_cell.angle_beta   90.00
_cell.angle_gamma   90.00
#
_symmetry.space_group_name_H-M   'P 1'
#
loop_
_entity.id
_entity.type
_entity.pdbx_description
1 polymer ?
#
loop_
_entity_poly.entity_id
_entity_poly.type
_entity_poly.pdbx_seq_one_letter_code
_entity_poly.pdbx_strand_id
1 'polypeptide(L)'
;MSKTSLKTLVETEVPADLIEYIPNRFDVVGDIAIVSIPPELRDYSEMIATKIVSMRGNIRTVLNKVSRVKGDHRVSDFESLLGGSTVTTHGEFKYRYRLDLSEVFFNPRLGYERHRVTSLVLPGEDVLVPFCGVGPFAIPAAIRDIRVFCIEKNRHACHWLAENIRLNNFKGNIYPINADARDIPVILDMKFDRLIVPTPYGQDHFFSLLSPLLKKGGVMHFYTFKVAEDIEKSKQAFQDAGYEIIGVRRCGNVARGVSRWVFDLKKICQAKG
;
A
#
# COMPACT_ATOMS: atom_id res chain seq x y z
N MET A 1 -1.72 23.38 17.28
CA MET A 1 -3.15 23.00 17.38
C MET A 1 -3.22 21.59 17.93
N SER A 2 -3.79 21.42 19.12
CA SER A 2 -4.06 20.09 19.69
C SER A 2 -4.89 19.30 18.68
N LYS A 3 -4.37 18.17 18.18
CA LYS A 3 -5.17 17.28 17.32
C LYS A 3 -6.17 16.58 18.24
N THR A 4 -7.38 17.13 18.36
CA THR A 4 -8.50 16.45 19.02
C THR A 4 -8.64 15.06 18.39
N SER A 5 -8.53 14.02 19.22
CA SER A 5 -8.69 12.65 18.75
C SER A 5 -10.18 12.37 18.50
N LEU A 6 -10.51 11.37 17.66
CA LEU A 6 -11.91 10.96 17.49
C LEU A 6 -12.52 10.58 18.85
N LYS A 7 -11.74 9.88 19.68
CA LYS A 7 -12.14 9.50 21.04
C LYS A 7 -12.55 10.69 21.90
N THR A 8 -11.70 11.71 21.98
CA THR A 8 -12.00 12.93 22.75
C THR A 8 -13.24 13.67 22.25
N LEU A 9 -13.58 13.52 20.97
CA LEU A 9 -14.73 14.21 20.39
C LEU A 9 -16.07 13.50 20.65
N VAL A 10 -16.04 12.20 20.91
CA VAL A 10 -17.25 11.37 21.07
C VAL A 10 -17.43 10.81 22.48
N GLU A 11 -16.41 10.83 23.34
CA GLU A 11 -16.45 10.21 24.68
C GLU A 11 -17.51 10.80 25.63
N THR A 12 -17.93 12.05 25.42
CA THR A 12 -19.01 12.68 26.21
C THR A 12 -20.41 12.28 25.77
N GLU A 13 -20.54 11.65 24.60
CA GLU A 13 -21.82 11.24 24.00
C GLU A 13 -22.00 9.71 24.00
N VAL A 14 -21.06 8.98 24.58
CA VAL A 14 -21.02 7.52 24.68
C VAL A 14 -20.96 7.11 26.16
N PRO A 15 -21.72 6.09 26.60
CA PRO A 15 -21.64 5.54 27.95
C PRO A 15 -20.21 5.18 28.38
N ALA A 16 -19.91 5.35 29.66
CA ALA A 16 -18.54 5.23 30.19
C ALA A 16 -17.89 3.85 29.94
N ASP A 17 -18.69 2.80 29.98
CA ASP A 17 -18.32 1.41 29.68
C ASP A 17 -18.00 1.16 28.20
N LEU A 18 -18.52 2.00 27.29
CA LEU A 18 -18.31 1.91 25.86
C LEU A 18 -17.14 2.77 25.34
N ILE A 19 -16.61 3.67 26.17
CA ILE A 19 -15.52 4.60 25.80
C ILE A 19 -14.24 3.87 25.35
N GLU A 20 -13.97 2.67 25.88
CA GLU A 20 -12.78 1.89 25.51
C GLU A 20 -12.83 1.36 24.07
N TYR A 21 -14.03 1.15 23.53
CA TYR A 21 -14.27 0.64 22.18
C TYR A 21 -14.12 1.72 21.11
N ILE A 22 -14.09 3.01 21.51
CA ILE A 22 -14.05 4.12 20.58
C ILE A 22 -12.75 4.08 19.76
N PRO A 23 -12.85 4.08 18.41
CA PRO A 23 -11.67 4.09 17.57
C PRO A 23 -10.83 5.35 17.79
N ASN A 24 -9.55 5.17 18.12
CA ASN A 24 -8.65 6.31 18.35
C ASN A 24 -8.37 7.11 17.06
N ARG A 25 -8.45 6.46 15.89
CA ARG A 25 -8.07 7.03 14.58
C ARG A 25 -8.94 6.46 13.47
N PHE A 26 -9.09 7.26 12.42
CA PHE A 26 -9.65 6.88 11.12
C PHE A 26 -8.65 7.21 10.01
N ASP A 27 -8.76 6.53 8.87
CA ASP A 27 -7.98 6.83 7.68
C ASP A 27 -8.75 7.77 6.76
N VAL A 28 -8.05 8.55 5.94
CA VAL A 28 -8.65 9.43 4.95
C VAL A 28 -8.03 9.16 3.59
N VAL A 29 -8.88 8.91 2.60
CA VAL A 29 -8.53 8.73 1.19
C VAL A 29 -9.34 9.73 0.39
N GLY A 30 -8.70 10.83 -0.05
CA GLY A 30 -9.39 11.91 -0.73
C GLY A 30 -10.40 12.59 0.20
N ASP A 31 -11.66 12.59 -0.22
CA ASP A 31 -12.83 13.07 0.52
C ASP A 31 -13.59 11.96 1.27
N ILE A 32 -13.00 10.76 1.40
CA ILE A 32 -13.61 9.63 2.11
C ILE A 32 -12.85 9.35 3.41
N ALA A 33 -13.57 9.27 4.53
CA ALA A 33 -13.04 8.76 5.78
C ALA A 33 -13.40 7.29 5.98
N ILE A 34 -12.46 6.51 6.52
CA ILE A 34 -12.61 5.09 6.79
C ILE A 34 -12.35 4.85 8.26
N VAL A 35 -13.37 4.36 8.97
CA VAL A 35 -13.33 4.02 10.40
C VAL A 35 -13.66 2.54 10.58
N SER A 36 -13.28 1.95 11.71
CA SER A 36 -13.69 0.59 12.09
C SER A 36 -14.49 0.69 13.38
N ILE A 37 -15.81 0.71 13.28
CA ILE A 37 -16.71 0.78 14.42
C ILE A 37 -17.02 -0.66 14.87
N PRO A 38 -16.68 -1.03 16.11
CA PRO A 38 -16.96 -2.36 16.62
C PRO A 38 -18.46 -2.51 16.94
N PRO A 39 -19.01 -3.74 17.00
CA PRO A 39 -20.43 -3.97 17.23
C PRO A 39 -21.01 -3.26 18.47
N GLU A 40 -20.21 -3.13 19.52
CA GLU A 40 -20.55 -2.46 20.78
C GLU A 40 -20.89 -0.96 20.60
N LEU A 41 -20.42 -0.34 19.52
CA LEU A 41 -20.67 1.07 19.19
C LEU A 41 -21.63 1.26 18.03
N ARG A 42 -22.37 0.20 17.63
CA ARG A 42 -23.24 0.24 16.45
C ARG A 42 -24.28 1.36 16.52
N ASP A 43 -24.94 1.53 17.67
CA ASP A 43 -25.98 2.55 17.88
C ASP A 43 -25.43 3.99 17.83
N TYR A 44 -24.11 4.15 17.92
CA TYR A 44 -23.42 5.44 17.86
C TYR A 44 -22.81 5.74 16.49
N SER A 45 -22.99 4.86 15.50
CA SER A 45 -22.28 4.95 14.21
C SER A 45 -22.57 6.24 13.44
N GLU A 46 -23.83 6.68 13.39
CA GLU A 46 -24.24 7.92 12.72
C GLU A 46 -23.67 9.17 13.41
N MET A 47 -23.68 9.18 14.75
CA MET A 47 -23.09 10.26 15.55
C MET A 47 -21.58 10.33 15.29
N ILE A 48 -20.88 9.18 15.36
CA ILE A 48 -19.44 9.08 15.09
C ILE A 48 -19.13 9.59 13.68
N ALA A 49 -19.91 9.19 12.67
CA ALA A 49 -19.72 9.65 11.28
C ALA A 49 -19.92 11.17 11.15
N THR A 50 -20.95 11.73 11.78
CA THR A 50 -21.21 13.18 11.79
C THR A 50 -20.07 13.95 12.44
N LYS A 51 -19.53 13.44 13.55
CA LYS A 51 -18.36 14.02 14.21
C LYS A 51 -17.11 13.96 13.33
N ILE A 52 -16.86 12.84 12.64
CA ILE A 52 -15.75 12.74 11.68
C ILE A 52 -15.84 13.81 10.59
N VAL A 53 -17.03 14.04 10.01
CA VAL A 53 -17.24 15.10 8.99
C VAL A 53 -16.96 16.49 9.57
N SER A 54 -17.41 16.77 10.80
CA SER A 54 -17.15 18.06 11.48
C SER A 54 -15.66 18.33 11.73
N MET A 55 -14.84 17.27 11.91
CA MET A 55 -13.40 17.40 12.08
C MET A 55 -12.68 17.82 10.79
N ARG A 56 -13.24 17.49 9.62
CA ARG A 56 -12.66 17.83 8.32
C ARG A 56 -13.74 18.12 7.29
N GLY A 57 -13.99 19.40 7.03
CA GLY A 57 -15.05 19.86 6.13
C GLY A 57 -14.94 19.41 4.66
N ASN A 58 -13.84 18.77 4.26
CA ASN A 58 -13.69 18.19 2.92
C ASN A 58 -14.15 16.72 2.82
N ILE A 59 -14.54 16.07 3.92
CA ILE A 59 -15.08 14.71 3.90
C ILE A 59 -16.53 14.73 3.40
N ARG A 60 -16.84 13.85 2.44
CA ARG A 60 -18.17 13.67 1.84
C ARG A 60 -18.77 12.30 2.11
N THR A 61 -17.93 11.29 2.33
CA THR A 61 -18.36 9.92 2.65
C THR A 61 -17.63 9.42 3.89
N VAL A 62 -18.32 8.72 4.79
CA VAL A 62 -17.73 7.98 5.90
C VAL A 62 -18.08 6.49 5.75
N LEU A 63 -17.05 5.66 5.63
CA LEU A 63 -17.17 4.23 5.50
C LEU A 63 -16.79 3.53 6.81
N ASN A 64 -17.62 2.60 7.25
CA ASN A 64 -17.29 1.62 8.27
C ASN A 64 -16.64 0.40 7.61
N LYS A 65 -15.44 0.04 8.05
CA LYS A 65 -14.75 -1.16 7.60
C LYS A 65 -15.25 -2.37 8.37
N VAL A 66 -16.11 -3.17 7.74
CA VAL A 66 -16.81 -4.31 8.35
C VAL A 66 -16.00 -5.62 8.33
N SER A 67 -14.99 -5.74 7.47
CA SER A 67 -14.17 -6.96 7.40
C SER A 67 -12.66 -6.69 7.41
N ARG A 68 -11.90 -7.68 7.92
CA ARG A 68 -10.45 -7.77 7.61
C ARG A 68 -10.32 -7.96 6.09
N VAL A 69 -9.26 -7.41 5.52
CA VAL A 69 -8.94 -7.57 4.09
C VAL A 69 -9.03 -9.05 3.67
N LYS A 70 -9.93 -9.40 2.76
CA LYS A 70 -10.23 -10.77 2.33
C LYS A 70 -10.04 -10.94 0.81
N GLY A 71 -9.92 -12.21 0.39
CA GLY A 71 -9.85 -12.62 -1.02
C GLY A 71 -8.52 -12.31 -1.71
N ASP A 72 -8.36 -12.87 -2.91
CA ASP A 72 -7.19 -12.69 -3.77
C ASP A 72 -6.91 -11.22 -4.10
N HIS A 73 -7.97 -10.41 -4.23
CA HIS A 73 -7.87 -8.99 -4.61
C HIS A 73 -7.68 -8.04 -3.42
N ARG A 74 -7.69 -8.56 -2.18
CA ARG A 74 -7.40 -7.78 -0.96
C ARG A 74 -8.27 -6.53 -0.80
N VAL A 75 -9.51 -6.59 -1.26
CA VAL A 75 -10.52 -5.54 -1.08
C VAL A 75 -11.15 -5.72 0.31
N SER A 76 -11.45 -4.62 0.99
CA SER A 76 -12.19 -4.67 2.26
C SER A 76 -13.67 -4.43 2.00
N ASP A 77 -14.54 -5.06 2.77
CA ASP A 77 -15.96 -4.73 2.73
C ASP A 77 -16.20 -3.45 3.53
N PHE A 78 -17.04 -2.58 2.98
CA PHE A 78 -17.40 -1.31 3.59
C PHE A 78 -18.92 -1.18 3.69
N GLU A 79 -19.37 -0.62 4.81
CA GLU A 79 -20.72 -0.13 5.03
C GLU A 79 -20.67 1.40 5.00
N SER A 80 -21.57 2.05 4.25
CA SER A 80 -21.64 3.51 4.26
C SER A 80 -22.37 3.97 5.52
N LEU A 81 -21.70 4.77 6.34
CA LEU A 81 -22.32 5.45 7.49
C LEU A 81 -22.86 6.83 7.11
N LEU A 82 -22.24 7.47 6.12
CA LEU A 82 -22.62 8.78 5.62
C LEU A 82 -22.13 8.92 4.18
N GLY A 83 -22.93 9.55 3.31
CA GLY A 83 -22.59 9.73 1.90
C GLY A 83 -22.87 8.47 1.07
N GLY A 84 -22.58 8.53 -0.24
CA GLY A 84 -22.97 7.46 -1.18
C GLY A 84 -21.89 7.03 -2.17
N SER A 85 -20.77 7.76 -2.30
CA SER A 85 -19.70 7.42 -3.25
C SER A 85 -18.50 6.81 -2.53
N THR A 86 -18.02 5.68 -3.05
CA THR A 86 -16.73 5.05 -2.69
C THR A 86 -15.61 5.42 -3.67
N VAL A 87 -15.95 6.13 -4.76
CA VAL A 87 -15.01 6.71 -5.73
C VAL A 87 -14.50 8.05 -5.20
N THR A 88 -13.19 8.22 -5.20
CA THR A 88 -12.53 9.45 -4.73
C THR A 88 -11.21 9.72 -5.46
N THR A 89 -10.60 10.88 -5.23
CA THR A 89 -9.24 11.20 -5.67
C THR A 89 -8.37 11.55 -4.46
N HIS A 90 -7.37 10.70 -4.19
CA HIS A 90 -6.42 10.91 -3.10
C HIS A 90 -5.18 11.67 -3.59
N GLY A 91 -4.89 12.81 -2.98
CA GLY A 91 -3.63 13.51 -3.18
C GLY A 91 -2.55 12.97 -2.25
N GLU A 92 -1.40 12.63 -2.80
CA GLU A 92 -0.19 12.26 -2.05
C GLU A 92 1.04 12.90 -2.69
N PHE A 93 1.72 13.76 -1.93
CA PHE A 93 2.71 14.70 -2.45
C PHE A 93 2.15 15.48 -3.65
N LYS A 94 2.83 15.43 -4.80
CA LYS A 94 2.38 16.07 -6.04
C LYS A 94 1.48 15.19 -6.92
N TYR A 95 1.25 13.94 -6.51
CA TYR A 95 0.52 12.96 -7.31
C TYR A 95 -0.92 12.82 -6.83
N ARG A 96 -1.79 12.43 -7.75
CA ARG A 96 -3.21 12.19 -7.49
C ARG A 96 -3.60 10.78 -7.91
N TYR A 97 -4.36 10.09 -7.09
CA TYR A 97 -4.82 8.73 -7.33
C TYR A 97 -6.32 8.67 -7.25
N ARG A 98 -6.98 8.59 -8.40
CA ARG A 98 -8.40 8.29 -8.51
C ARG A 98 -8.60 6.78 -8.38
N LEU A 99 -9.57 6.39 -7.56
CA LEU A 99 -9.86 5.00 -7.23
C LEU A 99 -11.26 4.83 -6.64
N ASP A 100 -11.80 3.62 -6.73
CA ASP A 100 -12.98 3.19 -5.98
C ASP A 100 -12.57 2.26 -4.84
N LEU A 101 -12.78 2.69 -3.60
CA LEU A 101 -12.44 1.91 -2.40
C LEU A 101 -13.21 0.59 -2.30
N SER A 102 -14.37 0.47 -2.95
CA SER A 102 -15.13 -0.78 -3.01
C SER A 102 -14.54 -1.80 -3.98
N GLU A 103 -13.64 -1.39 -4.87
CA GLU A 103 -13.08 -2.25 -5.91
C GLU A 103 -11.58 -2.53 -5.73
N VAL A 104 -10.85 -1.66 -5.01
CA VAL A 104 -9.39 -1.74 -4.93
C VAL A 104 -8.84 -1.54 -3.53
N PHE A 105 -7.66 -2.10 -3.28
CA PHE A 105 -6.89 -1.84 -2.08
C PHE A 105 -6.09 -0.53 -2.20
N PHE A 106 -6.19 0.34 -1.19
CA PHE A 106 -5.32 1.49 -1.04
C PHE A 106 -4.96 1.73 0.43
N ASN A 107 -3.68 2.02 0.71
CA ASN A 107 -3.22 2.35 2.06
C ASN A 107 -2.64 3.77 2.08
N PRO A 108 -3.34 4.77 2.64
CA PRO A 108 -2.86 6.16 2.69
C PRO A 108 -1.70 6.36 3.66
N ARG A 109 -1.44 5.42 4.58
CA ARG A 109 -0.37 5.53 5.59
C ARG A 109 1.03 5.29 5.03
N LEU A 110 1.14 4.80 3.80
CA LEU A 110 2.41 4.43 3.17
C LEU A 110 3.05 5.56 2.36
N GLY A 111 2.45 6.76 2.30
CA GLY A 111 2.94 7.81 1.41
C GLY A 111 4.41 8.17 1.58
N TYR A 112 4.89 8.35 2.82
CA TYR A 112 6.31 8.62 3.07
C TYR A 112 7.24 7.49 2.60
N GLU A 113 6.81 6.24 2.77
CA GLU A 113 7.59 5.09 2.35
C GLU A 113 7.64 4.95 0.82
N ARG A 114 6.50 5.21 0.15
CA ARG A 114 6.44 5.31 -1.31
C ARG A 114 7.39 6.36 -1.82
N HIS A 115 7.29 7.58 -1.29
CA HIS A 115 8.16 8.68 -1.68
C HIS A 115 9.64 8.37 -1.45
N ARG A 116 9.99 7.74 -0.30
CA ARG A 116 11.36 7.32 0.00
C ARG A 116 11.91 6.40 -1.08
N VAL A 117 11.21 5.30 -1.36
CA VAL A 117 11.70 4.28 -2.31
C VAL A 117 11.77 4.83 -3.72
N THR A 118 10.75 5.57 -4.16
CA THR A 118 10.71 6.10 -5.52
C THR A 118 11.72 7.22 -5.76
N SER A 119 12.20 7.88 -4.70
CA SER A 119 13.27 8.89 -4.80
C SER A 119 14.67 8.28 -4.96
N LEU A 120 14.82 6.96 -4.76
CA LEU A 120 16.08 6.24 -4.97
C LEU A 120 16.25 5.74 -6.40
N VAL A 121 15.24 5.92 -7.23
CA VAL A 121 15.18 5.49 -8.63
C VAL A 121 16.07 6.40 -9.48
N LEU A 122 16.86 5.81 -10.38
CA LEU A 122 17.81 6.53 -11.24
C LEU A 122 17.38 6.50 -12.72
N PRO A 123 17.72 7.54 -13.51
CA PRO A 123 17.53 7.51 -14.96
C PRO A 123 18.26 6.31 -15.60
N GLY A 124 17.63 5.70 -16.59
CA GLY A 124 18.13 4.51 -17.29
C GLY A 124 17.73 3.17 -16.66
N GLU A 125 17.09 3.15 -15.49
CA GLU A 125 16.65 1.92 -14.84
C GLU A 125 15.43 1.28 -15.54
N ASP A 126 15.41 -0.04 -15.61
CA ASP A 126 14.20 -0.83 -15.76
C ASP A 126 13.66 -1.20 -14.38
N VAL A 127 12.47 -0.71 -14.06
CA VAL A 127 11.82 -0.91 -12.75
C VAL A 127 10.63 -1.84 -12.89
N LEU A 128 10.55 -2.88 -12.06
CA LEU A 128 9.35 -3.72 -11.95
C LEU A 128 8.66 -3.47 -10.60
N VAL A 129 7.35 -3.26 -10.67
CA VAL A 129 6.45 -3.09 -9.52
C VAL A 129 5.33 -4.12 -9.61
N PRO A 130 5.49 -5.33 -9.03
CA PRO A 130 4.37 -6.25 -8.89
C PRO A 130 3.39 -5.76 -7.83
N PHE A 131 2.14 -6.21 -7.91
CA PHE A 131 1.07 -5.78 -7.00
C PHE A 131 0.90 -4.25 -7.00
N CYS A 132 0.98 -3.64 -8.18
CA CYS A 132 1.09 -2.19 -8.28
C CYS A 132 -0.20 -1.45 -7.90
N GLY A 133 -1.35 -2.14 -7.78
CA GLY A 133 -2.64 -1.55 -7.49
C GLY A 133 -2.95 -0.40 -8.46
N VAL A 134 -3.40 0.72 -7.90
CA VAL A 134 -3.70 1.95 -8.67
C VAL A 134 -2.46 2.80 -9.02
N GLY A 135 -1.26 2.24 -8.83
CA GLY A 135 0.02 2.84 -9.20
C GLY A 135 0.75 3.72 -8.19
N PRO A 136 0.54 3.64 -6.85
CA PRO A 136 1.14 4.61 -5.95
C PRO A 136 2.66 4.45 -5.77
N PHE A 137 3.25 3.29 -6.08
CA PHE A 137 4.71 3.17 -6.24
C PHE A 137 5.18 3.40 -7.69
N ALA A 138 4.31 3.16 -8.68
CA ALA A 138 4.69 3.21 -10.09
C ALA A 138 4.77 4.63 -10.64
N ILE A 139 3.73 5.43 -10.42
CA ILE A 139 3.64 6.82 -10.91
C ILE A 139 4.80 7.68 -10.39
N PRO A 140 5.14 7.66 -9.09
CA PRO A 140 6.29 8.42 -8.61
C PRO A 140 7.65 7.89 -9.07
N ALA A 141 7.76 6.61 -9.42
CA ALA A 141 8.99 6.04 -9.99
C ALA A 141 9.23 6.42 -11.46
N ALA A 142 8.19 6.86 -12.19
CA ALA A 142 8.26 7.18 -13.61
C ALA A 142 8.94 8.55 -13.91
N ILE A 143 10.20 8.68 -13.52
CA ILE A 143 11.06 9.82 -13.82
C ILE A 143 11.57 9.79 -15.28
N ARG A 144 12.29 10.82 -15.71
CA ARG A 144 12.81 10.89 -17.10
C ARG A 144 13.76 9.71 -17.39
N ASP A 145 13.72 9.22 -18.62
CA ASP A 145 14.57 8.13 -19.13
C ASP A 145 14.40 6.80 -18.37
N ILE A 146 13.15 6.44 -18.02
CA ILE A 146 12.87 5.21 -17.27
C ILE A 146 11.72 4.39 -17.85
N ARG A 147 11.74 3.08 -17.60
CA ARG A 147 10.64 2.16 -17.90
C ARG A 147 10.15 1.49 -16.62
N VAL A 148 8.87 1.68 -16.29
CA VAL A 148 8.24 1.07 -15.10
C VAL A 148 7.22 0.04 -15.54
N PHE A 149 7.49 -1.23 -15.28
CA PHE A 149 6.59 -2.35 -15.56
C PHE A 149 5.72 -2.63 -14.34
N CYS A 150 4.41 -2.63 -14.53
CA CYS A 150 3.42 -2.64 -13.45
C CYS A 150 2.51 -3.85 -13.60
N ILE A 151 2.57 -4.78 -12.65
CA ILE A 151 1.79 -6.02 -12.71
C ILE A 151 0.70 -5.97 -11.64
N GLU A 152 -0.55 -6.10 -12.06
CA GLU A 152 -1.70 -6.13 -11.16
C GLU A 152 -2.74 -7.13 -11.65
N LYS A 153 -3.23 -7.96 -10.73
CA LYS A 153 -4.20 -9.02 -11.04
C LYS A 153 -5.62 -8.47 -11.10
N ASN A 154 -5.96 -7.52 -10.23
CA ASN A 154 -7.29 -6.93 -10.17
C ASN A 154 -7.50 -5.98 -11.36
N ARG A 155 -8.38 -6.39 -12.30
CA ARG A 155 -8.75 -5.59 -13.48
C ARG A 155 -9.26 -4.19 -13.14
N HIS A 156 -9.96 -4.02 -12.00
CA HIS A 156 -10.45 -2.71 -11.57
C HIS A 156 -9.28 -1.81 -11.17
N ALA A 157 -8.30 -2.37 -10.45
CA ALA A 157 -7.07 -1.64 -10.14
C ALA A 157 -6.28 -1.28 -11.40
N CYS A 158 -6.23 -2.16 -12.42
CA CYS A 158 -5.63 -1.83 -13.72
C CYS A 158 -6.40 -0.70 -14.45
N HIS A 159 -7.73 -0.70 -14.40
CA HIS A 159 -8.55 0.40 -14.94
C HIS A 159 -8.17 1.73 -14.26
N TRP A 160 -8.18 1.76 -12.92
CA TRP A 160 -7.80 2.94 -12.15
C TRP A 160 -6.34 3.35 -12.36
N LEU A 161 -5.41 2.39 -12.54
CA LEU A 161 -4.02 2.67 -12.91
C LEU A 161 -3.93 3.38 -14.26
N ALA A 162 -4.68 2.94 -15.28
CA ALA A 162 -4.70 3.59 -16.59
C ALA A 162 -5.25 5.03 -16.50
N GLU A 163 -6.31 5.24 -15.70
CA GLU A 163 -6.82 6.59 -15.40
C GLU A 163 -5.78 7.45 -14.68
N ASN A 164 -5.08 6.89 -13.69
CA ASN A 164 -4.07 7.61 -12.92
C ASN A 164 -2.82 7.93 -13.74
N ILE A 165 -2.47 7.09 -14.71
CA ILE A 165 -1.44 7.38 -15.69
C ILE A 165 -1.79 8.65 -16.48
N ARG A 166 -3.04 8.79 -16.94
CA ARG A 166 -3.50 9.99 -17.65
C ARG A 166 -3.64 11.21 -16.74
N LEU A 167 -3.99 11.01 -15.47
CA LEU A 167 -4.24 12.07 -14.49
C LEU A 167 -2.96 12.79 -14.03
N ASN A 168 -1.81 12.11 -14.11
CA ASN A 168 -0.55 12.59 -13.57
C ASN A 168 0.44 12.93 -14.67
N ASN A 169 1.11 14.07 -14.51
CA ASN A 169 2.24 14.43 -15.37
C ASN A 169 3.52 13.81 -14.78
N PHE A 170 4.07 12.82 -15.47
CA PHE A 170 5.37 12.21 -15.19
C PHE A 170 6.23 12.20 -16.46
N LYS A 171 7.52 11.88 -16.34
CA LYS A 171 8.49 12.06 -17.45
C LYS A 171 8.95 10.74 -18.08
N GLY A 172 8.68 9.62 -17.40
CA GLY A 172 9.04 8.27 -17.84
C GLY A 172 7.92 7.56 -18.57
N ASN A 173 8.09 6.25 -18.75
CA ASN A 173 7.07 5.37 -19.31
C ASN A 173 6.59 4.37 -18.26
N ILE A 174 5.28 4.14 -18.22
CA ILE A 174 4.65 3.12 -17.39
C ILE A 174 3.96 2.11 -18.31
N TYR A 175 4.25 0.83 -18.09
CA TYR A 175 3.71 -0.30 -18.84
C TYR A 175 2.80 -1.11 -17.90
N PRO A 176 1.49 -0.81 -17.83
CA PRO A 176 0.54 -1.58 -17.04
C PRO A 176 0.22 -2.92 -17.72
N ILE A 177 0.28 -4.00 -16.95
CA ILE A 177 -0.02 -5.36 -17.41
C ILE A 177 -1.00 -5.99 -16.40
N ASN A 178 -2.19 -6.36 -16.89
CA ASN A 178 -3.16 -7.08 -16.08
C ASN A 178 -2.84 -8.58 -16.09
N ALA A 179 -2.11 -9.04 -15.09
CA ALA A 179 -1.67 -10.44 -14.97
C ALA A 179 -1.46 -10.82 -13.50
N ASP A 180 -1.38 -12.13 -13.23
CA ASP A 180 -0.95 -12.61 -11.92
C ASP A 180 0.57 -12.42 -11.78
N ALA A 181 1.03 -12.01 -10.60
CA ALA A 181 2.46 -11.83 -10.36
C ALA A 181 3.26 -13.14 -10.51
N ARG A 182 2.59 -14.30 -10.42
CA ARG A 182 3.20 -15.61 -10.67
C ARG A 182 3.65 -15.81 -12.12
N ASP A 183 3.01 -15.11 -13.05
CA ASP A 183 3.25 -15.26 -14.48
C ASP A 183 4.39 -14.35 -14.99
N ILE A 184 4.91 -13.46 -14.13
CA ILE A 184 5.95 -12.47 -14.47
C ILE A 184 7.15 -13.11 -15.19
N PRO A 185 7.75 -14.22 -14.73
CA PRO A 185 8.90 -14.82 -15.40
C PRO A 185 8.61 -15.33 -16.82
N VAL A 186 7.34 -15.55 -17.17
CA VAL A 186 6.91 -16.05 -18.48
C VAL A 186 6.51 -14.90 -19.40
N ILE A 187 5.85 -13.86 -18.87
CA ILE A 187 5.35 -12.73 -19.66
C ILE A 187 6.39 -11.62 -19.86
N LEU A 188 7.45 -11.57 -19.06
CA LEU A 188 8.56 -10.61 -19.19
C LEU A 188 9.89 -11.34 -19.32
N ASP A 189 10.35 -11.52 -20.55
CA ASP A 189 11.69 -12.05 -20.86
C ASP A 189 12.76 -10.96 -20.80
N MET A 190 12.94 -10.40 -19.59
CA MET A 190 13.97 -9.38 -19.33
C MET A 190 14.38 -9.35 -17.86
N LYS A 191 15.46 -8.63 -17.56
CA LYS A 191 15.90 -8.35 -16.20
C LYS A 191 15.75 -6.88 -15.86
N PHE A 192 15.59 -6.60 -14.57
CA PHE A 192 15.34 -5.27 -14.02
C PHE A 192 16.52 -4.78 -13.21
N ASP A 193 16.74 -3.47 -13.24
CA ASP A 193 17.71 -2.78 -12.38
C ASP A 193 17.14 -2.60 -10.97
N ARG A 194 15.82 -2.43 -10.86
CA ARG A 194 15.13 -2.27 -9.59
C ARG A 194 13.81 -3.04 -9.52
N LEU A 195 13.58 -3.69 -8.38
CA LEU A 195 12.31 -4.31 -8.04
C LEU A 195 11.71 -3.57 -6.83
N ILE A 196 10.49 -3.03 -6.94
CA ILE A 196 9.74 -2.48 -5.81
C ILE A 196 8.60 -3.43 -5.52
N VAL A 197 8.72 -4.29 -4.51
CA VAL A 197 7.86 -5.47 -4.31
C VAL A 197 6.98 -5.28 -3.07
N PRO A 198 5.85 -4.54 -3.15
CA PRO A 198 4.90 -4.35 -2.06
C PRO A 198 4.08 -5.62 -1.80
N THR A 199 4.76 -6.71 -1.46
CA THR A 199 4.23 -8.07 -1.31
C THR A 199 2.96 -8.09 -0.45
N PRO A 200 1.90 -8.82 -0.86
CA PRO A 200 0.73 -9.03 -0.01
C PRO A 200 1.08 -9.85 1.24
N TYR A 201 0.26 -9.74 2.28
CA TYR A 201 0.47 -10.46 3.54
C TYR A 201 0.57 -11.98 3.32
N GLY A 202 1.64 -12.60 3.83
CA GLY A 202 1.87 -14.05 3.74
C GLY A 202 2.50 -14.52 2.42
N GLN A 203 2.80 -13.61 1.49
CA GLN A 203 3.27 -13.96 0.14
C GLN A 203 4.80 -13.86 -0.01
N ASP A 204 5.56 -14.19 1.03
CA ASP A 204 7.03 -14.05 1.02
C ASP A 204 7.73 -14.90 -0.07
N HIS A 205 7.07 -15.95 -0.56
CA HIS A 205 7.57 -16.82 -1.63
C HIS A 205 7.84 -16.07 -2.96
N PHE A 206 7.23 -14.89 -3.17
CA PHE A 206 7.51 -14.06 -4.34
C PHE A 206 8.96 -13.55 -4.38
N PHE A 207 9.68 -13.52 -3.25
CA PHE A 207 11.10 -13.24 -3.27
C PHE A 207 11.85 -14.20 -4.20
N SER A 208 11.65 -15.51 -4.04
CA SER A 208 12.33 -16.53 -4.85
C SER A 208 11.90 -16.48 -6.30
N LEU A 209 10.64 -16.14 -6.59
CA LEU A 209 10.12 -16.00 -7.95
C LEU A 209 10.76 -14.80 -8.68
N LEU A 210 10.91 -13.66 -8.00
CA LEU A 210 11.32 -12.39 -8.60
C LEU A 210 12.83 -12.18 -8.56
N SER A 211 13.54 -12.80 -7.62
CA SER A 211 14.99 -12.72 -7.46
C SER A 211 15.76 -13.00 -8.76
N PRO A 212 15.43 -14.02 -9.57
CA PRO A 212 16.09 -14.28 -10.87
C PRO A 212 15.98 -13.12 -11.87
N LEU A 213 14.90 -12.34 -11.82
CA LEU A 213 14.64 -11.22 -12.72
C LEU A 213 15.45 -9.97 -12.38
N LEU A 214 16.07 -9.91 -11.20
CA LEU A 214 16.92 -8.78 -10.82
C LEU A 214 18.35 -8.95 -11.41
N LYS A 215 18.84 -7.90 -12.07
CA LYS A 215 20.23 -7.82 -12.58
C LYS A 215 21.24 -7.90 -11.42
N LYS A 216 22.45 -8.36 -11.70
CA LYS A 216 23.57 -8.25 -10.75
C LYS A 216 23.84 -6.78 -10.47
N GLY A 217 23.99 -6.41 -9.20
CA GLY A 217 24.12 -5.03 -8.75
C GLY A 217 22.81 -4.26 -8.62
N GLY A 218 21.70 -4.82 -9.11
CA GLY A 218 20.36 -4.23 -8.98
C GLY A 218 19.83 -4.29 -7.55
N VAL A 219 18.77 -3.51 -7.28
CA VAL A 219 18.19 -3.32 -5.95
C VAL A 219 16.74 -3.82 -5.87
N MET A 220 16.42 -4.59 -4.84
CA MET A 220 15.05 -4.99 -4.50
C MET A 220 14.60 -4.32 -3.20
N HIS A 221 13.46 -3.66 -3.24
CA HIS A 221 12.73 -3.19 -2.06
C HIS A 221 11.64 -4.21 -1.75
N PHE A 222 11.97 -5.20 -0.90
CA PHE A 222 11.10 -6.32 -0.60
C PHE A 222 10.29 -6.07 0.66
N TYR A 223 8.96 -5.94 0.52
CA TYR A 223 8.08 -5.77 1.66
C TYR A 223 7.62 -7.13 2.19
N THR A 224 7.52 -7.26 3.51
CA THR A 224 7.01 -8.45 4.20
C THR A 224 6.28 -8.06 5.49
N PHE A 225 5.64 -9.01 6.15
CA PHE A 225 4.94 -8.82 7.41
C PHE A 225 5.42 -9.84 8.44
N LYS A 226 6.11 -9.35 9.47
CA LYS A 226 6.76 -10.19 10.47
C LYS A 226 6.71 -9.56 11.86
N VAL A 227 6.86 -10.40 12.88
CA VAL A 227 7.21 -9.97 14.23
C VAL A 227 8.67 -9.50 14.26
N ALA A 228 9.06 -8.72 15.25
CA ALA A 228 10.39 -8.09 15.28
C ALA A 228 11.52 -9.12 15.43
N GLU A 229 11.24 -10.22 16.12
CA GLU A 229 12.14 -11.31 16.42
C GLU A 229 12.59 -12.07 15.16
N ASP A 230 11.73 -12.11 14.13
CA ASP A 230 12.00 -12.83 12.87
C ASP A 230 12.86 -12.03 11.88
N ILE A 231 13.20 -10.77 12.19
CA ILE A 231 13.89 -9.88 11.26
C ILE A 231 15.34 -10.29 11.03
N GLU A 232 16.07 -10.67 12.08
CA GLU A 232 17.46 -11.12 11.94
C GLU A 232 17.54 -12.43 11.14
N LYS A 233 16.62 -13.37 11.38
CA LYS A 233 16.50 -14.59 10.57
C LYS A 233 16.26 -14.27 9.09
N SER A 234 15.43 -13.27 8.81
CA SER A 234 15.15 -12.84 7.43
C SER A 234 16.37 -12.19 6.76
N LYS A 235 17.15 -11.38 7.49
CA LYS A 235 18.41 -10.82 6.99
C LYS A 235 19.38 -11.92 6.60
N GLN A 236 19.59 -12.91 7.48
CA GLN A 236 20.48 -14.03 7.20
C GLN A 236 20.04 -14.79 5.95
N ALA A 237 18.74 -15.10 5.81
CA ALA A 237 18.21 -15.79 4.64
C ALA A 237 18.46 -15.02 3.32
N PHE A 238 18.34 -13.68 3.33
CA PHE A 238 18.67 -12.88 2.15
C PHE A 238 20.18 -12.84 1.85
N GLN A 239 21.03 -12.79 2.88
CA GLN A 239 22.48 -12.85 2.73
C GLN A 239 22.93 -14.20 2.14
N ASP A 240 22.38 -15.30 2.66
CA ASP A 240 22.61 -16.65 2.14
C ASP A 240 22.15 -16.79 0.68
N ALA A 241 21.09 -16.06 0.30
CA ALA A 241 20.60 -15.97 -1.07
C ALA A 241 21.42 -15.03 -1.99
N GLY A 242 22.54 -14.47 -1.51
CA GLY A 242 23.46 -13.65 -2.31
C GLY A 242 23.13 -12.15 -2.37
N TYR A 243 22.46 -11.62 -1.33
CA TYR A 243 22.12 -10.20 -1.23
C TYR A 243 22.88 -9.47 -0.12
N GLU A 244 23.27 -8.24 -0.41
CA GLU A 244 23.70 -7.25 0.58
C GLU A 244 22.46 -6.58 1.17
N ILE A 245 22.40 -6.43 2.49
CA ILE A 245 21.35 -5.67 3.16
C ILE A 245 21.76 -4.19 3.19
N ILE A 246 21.16 -3.37 2.32
CA ILE A 246 21.36 -1.91 2.33
C ILE A 246 20.65 -1.28 3.53
N GLY A 247 19.46 -1.80 3.86
CA GLY A 247 18.66 -1.28 4.96
C GLY A 247 17.45 -2.13 5.29
N VAL A 248 16.98 -2.01 6.52
CA VAL A 248 15.75 -2.64 7.00
C VAL A 248 14.93 -1.61 7.74
N ARG A 249 13.65 -1.46 7.40
CA ARG A 249 12.77 -0.45 8.02
C ARG A 249 11.41 -1.05 8.37
N ARG A 250 10.85 -0.59 9.49
CA ARG A 250 9.47 -0.85 9.88
C ARG A 250 8.55 0.18 9.22
N CYS A 251 7.58 -0.28 8.44
CA CYS A 251 6.68 0.55 7.61
C CYS A 251 5.22 0.48 8.10
N GLY A 252 5.04 0.49 9.41
CA GLY A 252 3.74 0.51 10.09
C GLY A 252 3.26 -0.84 10.61
N ASN A 253 2.32 -0.79 11.56
CA ASN A 253 1.73 -1.97 12.20
C ASN A 253 0.51 -2.47 11.43
N VAL A 254 0.36 -3.79 11.35
CA VAL A 254 -0.75 -4.42 10.61
C VAL A 254 -1.62 -5.27 11.53
N ALA A 255 -1.04 -5.93 12.53
CA ALA A 255 -1.76 -6.63 13.59
C ALA A 255 -0.98 -6.53 14.91
N ARG A 256 -1.53 -7.10 15.99
CA ARG A 256 -0.82 -7.18 17.28
C ARG A 256 0.49 -7.96 17.08
N GLY A 257 1.62 -7.34 17.44
CA GLY A 257 2.96 -7.92 17.27
C GLY A 257 3.51 -7.92 15.83
N VAL A 258 2.65 -7.86 14.80
CA VAL A 258 3.07 -7.96 13.40
C VAL A 258 3.14 -6.59 12.73
N SER A 259 4.32 -6.27 12.20
CA SER A 259 4.56 -5.04 11.45
C SER A 259 4.86 -5.34 9.98
N ARG A 260 4.58 -4.37 9.11
CA ARG A 260 5.15 -4.34 7.77
C ARG A 260 6.62 -3.95 7.88
N TRP A 261 7.48 -4.69 7.19
CA TRP A 261 8.89 -4.39 7.05
C TRP A 261 9.25 -4.27 5.58
N VAL A 262 10.25 -3.46 5.28
CA VAL A 262 10.92 -3.43 3.97
C VAL A 262 12.39 -3.77 4.16
N PHE A 263 12.89 -4.63 3.28
CA PHE A 263 14.31 -4.93 3.12
C PHE A 263 14.76 -4.29 1.81
N ASP A 264 15.70 -3.36 1.91
CA ASP A 264 16.40 -2.80 0.75
C ASP A 264 17.62 -3.71 0.48
N LEU A 265 17.58 -4.48 -0.60
CA LEU A 265 18.50 -5.58 -0.88
C LEU A 265 19.27 -5.30 -2.19
N LYS A 266 20.60 -5.39 -2.19
CA LYS A 266 21.40 -5.32 -3.42
C LYS A 266 21.92 -6.68 -3.82
N LYS A 267 21.72 -7.09 -5.06
CA LYS A 267 22.14 -8.41 -5.54
C LYS A 267 23.64 -8.46 -5.82
N ILE A 268 24.41 -9.24 -5.05
CA ILE A 268 25.87 -9.33 -5.21
C ILE A 268 26.25 -10.47 -6.16
N CYS A 269 25.56 -11.62 -6.07
CA CYS A 269 25.91 -12.85 -6.78
C CYS A 269 24.71 -13.45 -7.54
N GLN A 270 24.98 -14.19 -8.63
CA GLN A 270 24.02 -15.20 -9.11
C GLN A 270 24.10 -16.36 -8.11
N ALA A 271 22.96 -16.81 -7.57
CA ALA A 271 22.89 -18.12 -6.95
C ALA A 271 23.45 -19.13 -7.96
N LYS A 272 24.42 -19.95 -7.53
CA LYS A 272 24.91 -21.05 -8.35
C LYS A 272 23.74 -21.98 -8.65
N GLY A 273 23.49 -22.21 -9.94
CA GLY A 273 22.82 -23.39 -10.53
C GLY A 273 21.54 -23.86 -9.88
#